data_AF-A0AA41FID1-F1
#
_entry.id   AF-A0AA41FID1-F1
#
_cell.length_a   1.000
_cell.length_b   1.000
_cell.length_c   1.000
_cell.angle_alpha   90.00
_cell.angle_beta   90.00
_cell.angle_gamma   90.00
#
_symmetry.space_group_name_H-M   'P 1'
#
loop_
_entity.id
_entity.type
_entity.pdbx_description
1 polymer ?
#
loop_
_entity_poly.entity_id
_entity_poly.type
_entity_poly.pdbx_seq_one_letter_code
_entity_poly.pdbx_strand_id
1 'polypeptide(L)'
;MKKEDLVAKGLTEEQAQAVLDVWNETMKGFIPKERFDEVSGKLKEANSTIETLKKNNTDNEALQKEVTTYKEKVKTLEEAAANTVKEYALKDKLKEAGAVDANYIIYKQGGLDKFTYDKDGNPVGIDDIVKPLKEASPHLFKTEPGADYKPAGRGTPPAKNPFAKDSFNLTEQGKLLKENPAQAQVLAAAAGVTINL
;
A
#
# COMPACT_ATOMS: atom_id res chain seq x y z
N MET A 1 57.44 -5.13 -58.11
CA MET A 1 58.10 -5.22 -59.43
C MET A 1 59.51 -5.72 -59.20
N LYS A 2 60.10 -6.53 -60.10
CA LYS A 2 61.49 -6.99 -59.98
C LYS A 2 62.36 -6.38 -61.07
N LYS A 3 63.66 -6.24 -60.80
CA LYS A 3 64.62 -5.61 -61.72
C LYS A 3 64.84 -6.46 -62.98
N GLU A 4 64.87 -7.78 -62.83
CA GLU A 4 65.06 -8.72 -63.96
C GLU A 4 63.93 -8.61 -64.99
N ASP A 5 62.68 -8.39 -64.52
CA ASP A 5 61.51 -8.22 -65.38
C ASP A 5 61.58 -6.95 -66.23
N LEU A 6 62.29 -5.91 -65.75
CA LEU A 6 62.49 -4.65 -66.45
C LEU A 6 63.63 -4.74 -67.47
N VAL A 7 64.74 -5.40 -67.11
CA VAL A 7 65.85 -5.67 -68.03
C VAL A 7 65.40 -6.57 -69.18
N ALA A 8 64.58 -7.59 -68.91
CA ALA A 8 63.98 -8.44 -69.93
C ALA A 8 63.04 -7.68 -70.90
N LYS A 9 62.58 -6.48 -70.53
CA LYS A 9 61.78 -5.58 -71.38
C LYS A 9 62.63 -4.57 -72.17
N GLY A 10 63.96 -4.68 -72.13
CA GLY A 10 64.89 -3.88 -72.93
C GLY A 10 65.46 -2.64 -72.23
N LEU A 11 65.26 -2.49 -70.91
CA LEU A 11 65.92 -1.42 -70.14
C LEU A 11 67.36 -1.82 -69.80
N THR A 12 68.28 -0.86 -69.77
CA THR A 12 69.61 -1.08 -69.20
C THR A 12 69.52 -1.30 -67.69
N GLU A 13 70.54 -1.90 -67.07
CA GLU A 13 70.54 -2.14 -65.62
C GLU A 13 70.36 -0.86 -64.79
N GLU A 14 70.91 0.26 -65.27
CA GLU A 14 70.82 1.58 -64.64
C GLU A 14 69.40 2.16 -64.77
N GLN A 15 68.78 2.06 -65.95
CA GLN A 15 67.40 2.49 -66.17
C GLN A 15 66.42 1.62 -65.36
N ALA A 16 66.65 0.31 -65.29
CA ALA A 16 65.85 -0.61 -64.50
C ALA A 16 65.96 -0.31 -63.00
N GLN A 17 67.14 0.10 -62.51
CA GLN A 17 67.33 0.51 -61.12
C GLN A 17 66.57 1.80 -60.80
N ALA A 18 66.69 2.83 -61.65
CA ALA A 18 65.99 4.10 -61.44
C ALA A 18 64.46 3.94 -61.42
N VAL A 19 63.90 3.08 -62.29
CA VAL A 19 62.47 2.75 -62.30
C VAL A 19 62.07 2.00 -61.03
N LEU A 20 62.90 1.05 -60.56
CA LEU A 20 62.64 0.33 -59.32
C LEU A 20 62.63 1.27 -58.11
N ASP A 21 63.54 2.23 -58.06
CA ASP A 21 63.65 3.19 -56.96
C ASP A 21 62.43 4.12 -56.92
N VAL A 22 62.00 4.65 -58.07
CA VAL A 22 60.76 5.45 -58.19
C VAL A 22 59.53 4.62 -57.84
N TRP A 23 59.46 3.35 -58.27
CA TRP A 23 58.37 2.44 -57.93
C TRP A 23 58.34 2.15 -56.42
N ASN A 24 59.49 1.90 -55.79
CA ASN A 24 59.57 1.68 -54.35
C ASN A 24 59.18 2.93 -53.56
N GLU A 25 59.66 4.12 -53.95
CA GLU A 25 59.29 5.39 -53.31
C GLU A 25 57.79 5.69 -53.44
N THR A 26 57.21 5.47 -54.62
CA THR A 26 55.75 5.65 -54.81
C THR A 26 54.96 4.64 -53.98
N MET A 27 55.36 3.36 -53.95
CA MET A 27 54.67 2.32 -53.19
C MET A 27 54.72 2.51 -51.67
N LYS A 28 55.70 3.24 -51.11
CA LYS A 28 55.74 3.60 -49.67
C LYS A 28 54.51 4.40 -49.22
N GLY A 29 53.87 5.15 -50.12
CA GLY A 29 52.66 5.92 -49.83
C GLY A 29 51.36 5.11 -49.90
N PHE A 30 51.41 3.86 -50.38
CA PHE A 30 50.22 3.02 -50.56
C PHE A 30 50.09 2.00 -49.41
N ILE A 31 48.85 1.68 -49.06
CA ILE A 31 48.55 0.66 -48.05
C ILE A 31 48.62 -0.72 -48.74
N PRO A 32 49.42 -1.66 -48.21
CA PRO A 32 49.46 -3.03 -48.70
C PRO A 32 48.08 -3.68 -48.64
N LYS A 33 47.72 -4.46 -49.68
CA LYS A 33 46.41 -5.11 -49.77
C LYS A 33 46.13 -5.98 -48.55
N GLU A 34 47.13 -6.71 -48.05
CA GLU A 34 47.01 -7.53 -46.85
C GLU A 34 46.61 -6.70 -45.63
N ARG A 35 47.20 -5.51 -45.49
CA ARG A 35 46.88 -4.60 -44.38
C ARG A 35 45.48 -4.01 -44.52
N PHE A 36 45.07 -3.68 -45.74
CA PHE A 36 43.72 -3.23 -46.03
C PHE A 36 42.68 -4.32 -45.72
N ASP A 37 42.91 -5.55 -46.19
CA ASP A 37 42.04 -6.69 -45.98
C ASP A 37 41.93 -7.04 -44.49
N GLU A 38 43.04 -6.99 -43.74
CA GLU A 38 43.07 -7.19 -42.29
C GLU A 38 42.23 -6.13 -41.55
N VAL A 39 42.43 -4.85 -41.85
CA VAL A 39 41.70 -3.75 -41.20
C VAL A 39 40.21 -3.81 -41.55
N SER A 40 39.88 -4.10 -42.81
CA SER A 40 38.50 -4.27 -43.29
C SER A 40 37.80 -5.44 -42.59
N GLY A 41 38.49 -6.58 -42.40
CA GLY A 41 38.00 -7.72 -41.63
C GLY A 41 37.69 -7.36 -40.18
N LYS A 42 38.66 -6.73 -39.49
CA LYS A 42 38.49 -6.26 -38.10
C LYS A 42 37.34 -5.28 -37.95
N LEU A 43 37.15 -4.37 -38.92
CA LEU A 43 36.05 -3.41 -38.90
C LEU A 43 34.68 -4.11 -39.01
N LYS A 44 34.56 -5.14 -39.87
CA LYS A 44 33.33 -5.93 -39.98
C LYS A 44 33.02 -6.69 -38.69
N GLU A 45 34.01 -7.32 -38.08
CA GLU A 45 33.85 -8.04 -36.81
C GLU A 45 33.44 -7.10 -35.66
N ALA A 46 34.08 -5.93 -35.57
CA ALA A 46 33.75 -4.91 -34.58
C ALA A 46 32.30 -4.41 -34.77
N ASN A 47 31.89 -4.13 -36.01
CA ASN A 47 30.52 -3.71 -36.30
C ASN A 47 29.49 -4.78 -35.94
N SER A 48 29.74 -6.06 -36.26
CA SER A 48 28.86 -7.18 -35.87
C SER A 48 28.78 -7.35 -34.34
N THR A 49 29.89 -7.16 -33.63
CA THR A 49 29.93 -7.18 -32.17
C THR A 49 29.11 -6.04 -31.58
N ILE A 50 29.24 -4.83 -32.12
CA ILE A 50 28.46 -3.66 -31.69
C ILE A 50 26.96 -3.88 -31.92
N GLU A 51 26.56 -4.44 -33.06
CA GLU A 51 25.15 -4.77 -33.32
C GLU A 51 24.60 -5.80 -32.33
N THR A 52 25.38 -6.84 -32.03
CA THR A 52 25.02 -7.85 -31.03
C THR A 52 24.88 -7.23 -29.64
N LEU A 53 25.83 -6.40 -29.22
CA LEU A 53 25.78 -5.69 -27.94
C LEU A 53 24.58 -4.73 -27.84
N LYS A 54 24.25 -4.02 -28.92
CA LYS A 54 23.06 -3.15 -28.97
C LYS A 54 21.76 -3.95 -28.80
N LYS A 55 21.61 -5.07 -29.50
CA LYS A 55 20.43 -5.96 -29.38
C LYS A 55 20.30 -6.58 -27.99
N ASN A 56 21.41 -6.92 -27.35
CA ASN A 56 21.38 -7.48 -26.00
C ASN A 56 21.14 -6.43 -24.91
N ASN A 57 21.32 -5.13 -25.21
CA ASN A 57 21.15 -4.05 -24.25
C ASN A 57 19.81 -3.31 -24.38
N THR A 58 18.93 -3.65 -25.33
CA THR A 58 17.55 -3.13 -25.41
C THR A 58 16.67 -3.57 -24.23
N ASP A 59 16.99 -4.71 -23.60
CA ASP A 59 16.32 -5.18 -22.39
C ASP A 59 16.49 -4.22 -21.21
N ASN A 60 17.51 -3.36 -21.24
CA ASN A 60 17.80 -2.41 -20.16
C ASN A 60 16.70 -1.34 -20.02
N GLU A 61 16.08 -0.89 -21.12
CA GLU A 61 14.94 0.04 -21.06
C GLU A 61 13.67 -0.62 -20.53
N ALA A 62 13.40 -1.87 -20.94
CA ALA A 62 12.26 -2.65 -20.46
C ALA A 62 12.40 -2.95 -18.96
N LEU A 63 13.57 -3.40 -18.53
CA LEU A 63 13.90 -3.65 -17.13
C LEU A 63 13.80 -2.36 -16.28
N GLN A 64 14.26 -1.22 -16.79
CA GLN A 64 14.11 0.07 -16.08
C GLN A 64 12.64 0.48 -15.88
N LYS A 65 11.78 0.24 -16.89
CA LYS A 65 10.32 0.48 -16.77
C LYS A 65 9.68 -0.45 -15.74
N GLU A 66 10.04 -1.73 -15.75
CA GLU A 66 9.54 -2.69 -14.76
C GLU A 66 10.00 -2.31 -13.34
N VAL A 67 11.28 -1.98 -13.15
CA VAL A 67 11.80 -1.54 -11.85
C VAL A 67 11.05 -0.30 -11.34
N THR A 68 10.75 0.66 -12.21
CA THR A 68 9.98 1.85 -11.84
C THR A 68 8.56 1.47 -11.43
N THR A 69 7.89 0.62 -12.21
CA THR A 69 6.55 0.11 -11.92
C THR A 69 6.51 -0.65 -10.60
N TYR A 70 7.50 -1.50 -10.32
CA TYR A 70 7.57 -2.25 -9.07
C TYR A 70 7.84 -1.33 -7.87
N LYS A 71 8.68 -0.31 -8.01
CA LYS A 71 8.90 0.69 -6.94
C LYS A 71 7.61 1.43 -6.58
N GLU A 72 6.83 1.85 -7.57
CA GLU A 72 5.54 2.51 -7.34
C GLU A 72 4.53 1.58 -6.66
N LYS A 73 4.46 0.32 -7.09
CA LYS A 73 3.61 -0.70 -6.46
C LYS A 73 4.00 -0.97 -5.01
N VAL A 74 5.29 -1.12 -4.72
CA VAL A 74 5.81 -1.33 -3.36
C VAL A 74 5.42 -0.15 -2.48
N LYS A 75 5.66 1.09 -2.92
CA LYS A 75 5.27 2.29 -2.17
C LYS A 75 3.77 2.32 -1.87
N THR A 76 2.93 2.03 -2.87
CA THR A 76 1.47 1.97 -2.69
C THR A 76 1.05 0.90 -1.68
N LEU A 77 1.69 -0.27 -1.72
CA LEU A 77 1.42 -1.37 -0.79
C LEU A 77 1.87 -1.04 0.64
N GLU A 78 3.02 -0.39 0.80
CA GLU A 78 3.52 0.07 2.09
C GLU A 78 2.58 1.11 2.72
N GLU A 79 2.11 2.09 1.93
CA GLU A 79 1.12 3.08 2.36
C GLU A 79 -0.22 2.41 2.74
N ALA A 80 -0.70 1.46 1.93
CA ALA A 80 -1.92 0.72 2.22
C ALA A 80 -1.80 -0.14 3.51
N ALA A 81 -0.65 -0.78 3.71
CA ALA A 81 -0.38 -1.56 4.93
C ALA A 81 -0.34 -0.66 6.17
N ALA A 82 0.35 0.47 6.09
CA ALA A 82 0.40 1.45 7.18
C ALA A 82 -0.99 2.00 7.52
N ASN A 83 -1.80 2.31 6.51
CA ASN A 83 -3.18 2.78 6.71
C ASN A 83 -4.07 1.68 7.29
N THR A 84 -3.88 0.42 6.89
CA THR A 84 -4.60 -0.72 7.46
C THR A 84 -4.32 -0.85 8.96
N VAL A 85 -3.05 -0.75 9.38
CA VAL A 85 -2.66 -0.79 10.80
C VAL A 85 -3.32 0.35 11.58
N LYS A 86 -3.21 1.58 11.08
CA LYS A 86 -3.85 2.77 11.68
C LYS A 86 -5.36 2.60 11.80
N GLU A 87 -6.00 2.09 10.76
CA GLU A 87 -7.46 1.89 10.71
C GLU A 87 -7.93 0.89 11.77
N TYR A 88 -7.24 -0.25 11.91
CA TYR A 88 -7.57 -1.22 12.95
C TYR A 88 -7.36 -0.66 14.35
N ALA A 89 -6.19 -0.06 14.62
CA ALA A 89 -5.88 0.52 15.92
C ALA A 89 -6.87 1.63 16.31
N LEU A 90 -7.26 2.47 15.34
CA LEU A 90 -8.28 3.49 15.54
C LEU A 90 -9.65 2.91 15.85
N LYS A 91 -10.11 1.92 15.08
CA LYS A 91 -11.41 1.28 15.31
C LYS A 91 -11.47 0.65 16.69
N ASP A 92 -10.40 0.00 17.13
CA ASP A 92 -10.35 -0.64 18.44
C ASP A 92 -10.38 0.39 19.57
N LYS A 93 -9.60 1.48 19.46
CA LYS A 93 -9.64 2.59 20.44
C LYS A 93 -11.00 3.29 20.50
N LEU A 94 -11.66 3.49 19.36
CA LEU A 94 -13.01 4.05 19.33
C LEU A 94 -14.03 3.10 19.99
N LYS A 95 -13.93 1.78 19.75
CA LYS A 95 -14.78 0.78 20.43
C LYS A 95 -14.53 0.75 21.94
N GLU A 96 -13.28 0.81 22.39
CA GLU A 96 -12.92 0.94 23.81
C GLU A 96 -13.52 2.20 24.44
N ALA A 97 -13.51 3.32 23.69
CA ALA A 97 -14.15 4.56 24.10
C ALA A 97 -15.69 4.52 24.05
N GLY A 98 -16.27 3.38 23.65
CA GLY A 98 -17.70 3.11 23.65
C GLY A 98 -18.40 3.39 22.32
N ALA A 99 -17.71 3.61 21.21
CA ALA A 99 -18.36 3.82 19.91
C ALA A 99 -19.28 2.64 19.53
N VAL A 100 -20.49 2.97 19.07
CA VAL A 100 -21.44 1.98 18.52
C VAL A 100 -21.02 1.59 17.10
N ASP A 101 -20.61 2.57 16.30
CA ASP A 101 -20.07 2.37 14.95
C ASP A 101 -18.82 3.23 14.75
N ALA A 102 -17.65 2.57 14.83
CA ALA A 102 -16.37 3.22 14.63
C ALA A 102 -16.17 3.71 13.18
N ASN A 103 -16.68 2.99 12.17
CA ASN A 103 -16.53 3.40 10.76
C ASN A 103 -17.27 4.71 10.51
N TYR A 104 -18.49 4.82 11.04
CA TYR A 104 -19.29 6.02 10.89
C TYR A 104 -18.65 7.24 11.58
N ILE A 105 -18.07 7.05 12.78
CA ILE A 105 -17.32 8.12 13.45
C ILE A 105 -16.12 8.58 12.62
N ILE A 106 -15.32 7.63 12.10
CA ILE A 106 -14.16 7.95 11.25
C ILE A 106 -14.61 8.73 10.01
N TYR A 107 -15.68 8.29 9.35
CA TYR A 107 -16.26 8.98 8.20
C TYR A 107 -16.71 10.40 8.54
N LYS A 108 -17.46 10.59 9.65
CA LYS A 108 -17.95 11.90 10.10
C LYS A 108 -16.82 12.86 10.45
N GLN A 109 -15.70 12.34 10.97
CA GLN A 109 -14.49 13.11 11.26
C GLN A 109 -13.66 13.43 10.00
N GLY A 110 -14.05 12.93 8.83
CA GLY A 110 -13.39 13.23 7.56
C GLY A 110 -12.29 12.25 7.17
N GLY A 111 -12.29 11.03 7.75
CA GLY A 111 -11.41 9.94 7.37
C GLY A 111 -10.23 9.71 8.33
N LEU A 112 -9.41 8.71 7.99
CA LEU A 112 -8.31 8.21 8.81
C LEU A 112 -7.25 9.28 9.10
N ASP A 113 -6.98 10.15 8.12
CA ASP A 113 -5.93 11.19 8.17
C ASP A 113 -6.25 12.37 9.10
N LYS A 114 -7.48 12.43 9.63
CA LYS A 114 -7.91 13.46 10.59
C LYS A 114 -7.58 13.11 12.03
N PHE A 115 -7.13 11.88 12.26
CA PHE A 115 -6.64 11.41 13.55
C PHE A 115 -5.12 11.50 13.61
N THR A 116 -4.59 11.70 14.81
CA THR A 116 -3.14 11.72 15.03
C THR A 116 -2.66 10.34 15.44
N TYR A 117 -1.48 9.92 14.95
CA TYR A 117 -0.89 8.62 15.26
C TYR A 117 0.56 8.79 15.74
N ASP A 118 1.01 7.86 16.58
CA ASP A 118 2.42 7.74 16.94
C ASP A 118 3.23 7.06 15.82
N LYS A 119 4.51 6.82 16.09
CA LYS A 119 5.44 6.19 15.15
C LYS A 119 5.10 4.74 14.83
N ASP A 120 4.36 4.08 15.71
CA ASP A 120 3.96 2.67 15.58
C ASP A 120 2.56 2.55 14.94
N GLY A 121 1.93 3.68 14.60
CA GLY A 121 0.61 3.72 13.99
C GLY A 121 -0.55 3.62 14.98
N ASN A 122 -0.29 3.76 16.29
CA ASN A 122 -1.36 3.82 17.28
C ASN A 122 -1.95 5.22 17.35
N PRO A 123 -3.27 5.36 17.47
CA PRO A 123 -3.90 6.67 17.54
C PRO A 123 -3.61 7.36 18.90
N VAL A 124 -3.36 8.66 18.85
CA VAL A 124 -3.03 9.51 20.01
C VAL A 124 -4.09 10.61 20.14
N GLY A 125 -4.42 10.98 21.38
CA GLY A 125 -5.37 12.07 21.65
C GLY A 125 -6.83 11.72 21.34
N ILE A 126 -7.18 10.43 21.31
CA ILE A 126 -8.55 9.98 21.00
C ILE A 126 -9.58 10.55 21.96
N ASP A 127 -9.25 10.71 23.24
CA ASP A 127 -10.16 11.28 24.23
C ASP A 127 -10.57 12.72 23.90
N ASP A 128 -9.66 13.51 23.32
CA ASP A 128 -9.93 14.91 22.98
C ASP A 128 -10.90 15.03 21.79
N ILE A 129 -10.93 14.01 20.93
CA ILE A 129 -11.89 13.89 19.83
C ILE A 129 -13.22 13.31 20.33
N VAL A 130 -13.17 12.29 21.18
CA VAL A 130 -14.34 11.53 21.63
C VAL A 130 -15.18 12.32 22.64
N LYS A 131 -14.59 13.04 23.60
CA LYS A 131 -15.31 13.81 24.62
C LYS A 131 -16.35 14.80 24.03
N PRO A 132 -15.98 15.74 23.15
CA PRO A 132 -16.96 16.66 22.55
C PRO A 132 -17.95 15.91 21.65
N LEU A 133 -17.55 14.79 21.04
CA LEU A 133 -18.44 13.99 20.20
C LEU A 133 -19.51 13.25 21.04
N LYS A 134 -19.19 12.83 22.27
CA LYS A 134 -20.15 12.25 23.21
C LYS A 134 -21.21 13.28 23.63
N GLU A 135 -20.82 14.54 23.80
CA GLU A 135 -21.75 15.63 24.13
C GLU A 135 -22.64 15.99 22.94
N ALA A 136 -22.04 16.16 21.75
CA ALA A 136 -22.75 16.60 20.55
C ALA A 136 -23.56 15.48 19.87
N SER A 137 -23.19 14.21 20.06
CA SER A 137 -23.81 13.06 19.38
C SER A 137 -23.78 11.81 20.26
N PRO A 138 -24.48 11.82 21.41
CA PRO A 138 -24.43 10.73 22.40
C PRO A 138 -24.88 9.38 21.84
N HIS A 139 -25.80 9.37 20.87
CA HIS A 139 -26.30 8.15 20.21
C HIS A 139 -25.22 7.37 19.43
N LEU A 140 -24.06 7.98 19.14
CA LEU A 140 -22.94 7.30 18.49
C LEU A 140 -22.11 6.46 19.47
N PHE A 141 -22.38 6.59 20.76
CA PHE A 141 -21.70 5.86 21.81
C PHE A 141 -22.70 5.00 22.57
N LYS A 142 -22.21 3.86 23.03
CA LYS A 142 -22.93 3.01 23.97
C LYS A 142 -23.21 3.88 25.17
N THR A 143 -24.47 3.94 25.55
CA THR A 143 -24.82 4.31 26.91
C THR A 143 -24.06 3.34 27.81
N GLU A 144 -23.28 3.89 28.75
CA GLU A 144 -22.87 3.07 29.89
C GLU A 144 -24.14 2.39 30.42
N PRO A 145 -24.06 1.15 30.94
CA PRO A 145 -25.12 0.62 31.78
C PRO A 145 -25.26 1.55 32.99
N GLY A 146 -26.00 2.63 32.77
CA GLY A 146 -26.19 3.74 33.67
C GLY A 146 -27.17 3.28 34.70
N ALA A 147 -26.60 2.99 35.88
CA ALA A 147 -27.26 2.69 37.12
C ALA A 147 -28.02 1.36 37.13
N ASP A 148 -27.77 0.59 38.19
CA ASP A 148 -28.88 -0.02 38.91
C ASP A 148 -30.07 0.94 38.82
N TYR A 149 -31.11 0.56 38.10
CA TYR A 149 -32.37 1.24 38.19
C TYR A 149 -32.78 1.16 39.67
N LYS A 150 -32.49 2.22 40.43
CA LYS A 150 -32.89 2.39 41.82
C LYS A 150 -34.17 3.21 41.79
N PRO A 151 -35.35 2.58 41.65
CA PRO A 151 -36.57 3.30 41.86
C PRO A 151 -36.56 3.89 43.27
N ALA A 152 -37.16 5.08 43.39
CA ALA A 152 -37.32 5.76 44.67
C ALA A 152 -38.24 4.94 45.58
N GLY A 153 -37.67 3.95 46.24
CA GLY A 153 -38.39 3.00 47.07
C GLY A 153 -37.41 2.03 47.67
N ARG A 154 -37.01 2.29 48.91
CA ARG A 154 -36.22 1.37 49.74
C ARG A 154 -37.06 0.12 50.01
N GLY A 155 -37.09 -0.79 49.04
CA GLY A 155 -37.74 -2.08 49.14
C GLY A 155 -36.85 -3.10 48.46
N THR A 156 -36.41 -4.10 49.23
CA THR A 156 -35.86 -5.35 48.69
C THR A 156 -36.71 -5.78 47.50
N PRO A 157 -36.12 -6.10 46.32
CA PRO A 157 -36.89 -6.63 45.21
C PRO A 157 -37.70 -7.83 45.72
N PRO A 158 -39.01 -7.91 45.39
CA PRO A 158 -39.84 -8.98 45.91
C PRO A 158 -39.20 -10.31 45.52
N ALA A 159 -39.05 -11.21 46.51
CA ALA A 159 -38.40 -12.50 46.33
C ALA A 159 -39.05 -13.36 45.21
N LYS A 160 -40.23 -12.96 44.72
CA LYS A 160 -40.96 -13.58 43.62
C LYS A 160 -41.58 -12.50 42.72
N ASN A 161 -41.53 -12.72 41.40
CA ASN A 161 -42.08 -11.79 40.40
C ASN A 161 -43.62 -11.78 40.46
N PRO A 162 -44.28 -10.63 40.75
CA PRO A 162 -45.73 -10.58 40.89
C PRO A 162 -46.49 -10.84 39.58
N PHE A 163 -45.84 -10.86 38.42
CA PHE A 163 -46.44 -11.20 37.12
C PHE A 163 -46.26 -12.68 36.72
N ALA A 164 -45.38 -13.42 37.38
CA ALA A 164 -45.14 -14.82 37.06
C ALA A 164 -46.30 -15.72 37.54
N LYS A 165 -46.55 -16.82 36.81
CA LYS A 165 -47.67 -17.75 37.06
C LYS A 165 -47.70 -18.28 38.50
N ASP A 166 -46.53 -18.57 39.07
CA ASP A 166 -46.40 -19.18 40.40
C ASP A 166 -46.35 -18.16 41.55
N SER A 167 -46.41 -16.86 41.22
CA SER A 167 -46.33 -15.77 42.20
C SER A 167 -47.20 -14.57 41.83
N PHE A 168 -48.29 -14.82 41.08
CA PHE A 168 -49.19 -13.79 40.60
C PHE A 168 -49.85 -13.04 41.76
N ASN A 169 -49.67 -11.71 41.82
CA ASN A 169 -50.28 -10.86 42.86
C ASN A 169 -50.71 -9.49 42.29
N LEU A 170 -52.02 -9.32 42.09
CA LEU A 170 -52.59 -8.12 41.47
C LEU A 170 -52.39 -6.84 42.31
N THR A 171 -52.38 -6.94 43.63
CA THR A 171 -52.17 -5.77 44.51
C THR A 171 -50.75 -5.25 44.38
N GLU A 172 -49.77 -6.13 44.34
CA GLU A 172 -48.35 -5.77 44.15
C GLU A 172 -48.07 -5.28 42.72
N GLN A 173 -48.73 -5.86 41.70
CA GLN A 173 -48.69 -5.34 40.34
C GLN A 173 -49.23 -3.90 40.28
N GLY A 174 -50.38 -3.62 40.92
CA GLY A 174 -50.99 -2.29 40.93
C GLY A 174 -50.14 -1.23 41.63
N LYS A 175 -49.52 -1.58 42.77
CA LYS A 175 -48.54 -0.71 43.43
C LYS A 175 -47.33 -0.45 42.53
N LEU A 176 -46.77 -1.51 41.94
CA LEU A 176 -45.59 -1.40 41.10
C LEU A 176 -45.86 -0.58 39.84
N LEU A 177 -47.01 -0.74 39.19
CA LEU A 177 -47.41 0.08 38.04
C LEU A 177 -47.53 1.56 38.39
N LYS A 178 -47.97 1.88 39.62
CA LYS A 178 -48.15 3.26 40.10
C LYS A 178 -46.85 3.91 40.58
N GLU A 179 -46.00 3.16 41.26
CA GLU A 179 -44.75 3.66 41.86
C GLU A 179 -43.58 3.57 40.86
N ASN A 180 -43.63 2.59 39.96
CA ASN A 180 -42.53 2.22 39.09
C ASN A 180 -42.98 1.48 37.80
N PRO A 181 -43.54 2.23 36.83
CA PRO A 181 -44.06 1.67 35.59
C PRO A 181 -43.02 0.91 34.75
N ALA A 182 -41.76 1.36 34.73
CA ALA A 182 -40.70 0.72 33.96
C ALA A 182 -40.31 -0.66 34.52
N GLN A 183 -40.19 -0.81 35.85
CA GLN A 183 -39.94 -2.12 36.46
C GLN A 183 -41.12 -3.07 36.28
N ALA A 184 -42.36 -2.55 36.32
CA ALA A 184 -43.54 -3.35 36.05
C ALA A 184 -43.52 -3.93 34.64
N GLN A 185 -43.15 -3.15 33.62
CA GLN A 185 -43.00 -3.63 32.25
C GLN A 185 -41.92 -4.71 32.12
N VAL A 186 -40.74 -4.52 32.75
CA VAL A 186 -39.65 -5.50 32.70
C VAL A 186 -40.06 -6.82 33.36
N LEU A 187 -40.68 -6.77 34.53
CA LEU A 187 -41.12 -7.98 35.25
C LEU A 187 -42.29 -8.68 34.55
N ALA A 188 -43.19 -7.94 33.94
CA ALA A 188 -44.27 -8.50 33.13
C ALA A 188 -43.73 -9.18 31.88
N ALA A 189 -42.82 -8.52 31.14
CA ALA A 189 -42.16 -9.10 29.97
C ALA A 189 -41.39 -10.39 30.34
N ALA A 190 -40.67 -10.38 31.47
CA ALA A 190 -39.98 -11.57 31.99
C ALA A 190 -40.94 -12.72 32.35
N ALA A 191 -42.21 -12.42 32.64
CA ALA A 191 -43.27 -13.39 32.88
C ALA A 191 -44.09 -13.75 31.63
N GLY A 192 -43.74 -13.21 30.45
CA GLY A 192 -44.49 -13.39 29.20
C GLY A 192 -45.80 -12.61 29.13
N VAL A 193 -45.95 -11.57 29.96
CA VAL A 193 -47.14 -10.71 30.04
C VAL A 193 -46.81 -9.35 29.42
N THR A 194 -47.59 -8.94 28.42
CA THR A 194 -47.49 -7.59 27.84
C THR A 194 -48.40 -6.63 28.59
N ILE A 195 -47.87 -5.53 29.09
CA ILE A 195 -48.65 -4.46 29.73
C ILE A 195 -48.54 -3.20 28.89
N ASN A 196 -49.68 -2.75 28.39
CA ASN A 196 -49.81 -1.47 27.73
C ASN A 196 -50.08 -0.42 28.83
N LEU A 197 -49.10 0.44 29.07
CA LEU A 197 -49.20 1.57 29.99
C LEU A 197 -49.80 2.79 29.29
#